data_AF-A0A379T5T4-F1
#
_entry.id   AF-A0A379T5T4-F1
#
_cell.length_a   1.000
_cell.length_b   1.000
_cell.length_c   1.000
_cell.angle_alpha   90.00
_cell.angle_beta   90.00
_cell.angle_gamma   90.00
#
_symmetry.space_group_name_H-M   'P 1'
#
loop_
_entity.id
_entity.type
_entity.pdbx_description
1 polymer ?
#
loop_
_entity_poly.entity_id
_entity_poly.type
_entity_poly.pdbx_seq_one_letter_code
_entity_poly.pdbx_strand_id
1 'polypeptide(L)'
;MKIVIAPDSYKESLSAAEVAQAIEKGFREIFPDAQYVSVPVADGGEGTVEAMIAATQGAERAAWVTGPLGEKVKACWGMSGDGHTAFIEMAAASGLALVPPERRNPLITTSRGTGELILQALESGARNIIIGIGGSATNDGGAGMMQALGAKLRDANGADIGYGGGSLHCLSDIDISELDPRLKTLRYSCRLRCF
;
A
#
# COMPACT_ATOMS: atom_id res chain seq x y z
N MET A 1 -35.62 3.81 12.55
CA MET A 1 -35.04 3.49 11.22
C MET A 1 -33.55 3.29 11.39
N LYS A 2 -32.94 2.32 10.69
CA LYS A 2 -31.49 2.10 10.71
C LYS A 2 -30.92 2.40 9.32
N ILE A 3 -29.92 3.28 9.25
CA ILE A 3 -29.31 3.74 8.01
C ILE A 3 -27.84 3.33 8.02
N VAL A 4 -27.44 2.52 7.03
CA VAL A 4 -26.05 2.14 6.83
C VAL A 4 -25.45 3.04 5.75
N ILE A 5 -24.37 3.74 6.07
CA ILE A 5 -23.67 4.66 5.17
C ILE A 5 -22.34 4.01 4.81
N ALA A 6 -22.24 3.47 3.60
CA ALA A 6 -21.07 2.73 3.14
C ALA A 6 -20.47 3.29 1.84
N PRO A 7 -19.83 4.48 1.87
CA PRO A 7 -19.26 5.13 0.70
C PRO A 7 -17.80 4.70 0.45
N ASP A 8 -17.35 4.89 -0.80
CA ASP A 8 -15.93 4.92 -1.19
C ASP A 8 -15.40 6.37 -1.05
N SER A 9 -14.07 6.54 -1.14
CA SER A 9 -13.44 7.86 -1.12
C SER A 9 -13.73 8.66 -2.39
N TYR A 10 -13.66 9.99 -2.27
CA TYR A 10 -13.59 10.89 -3.42
C TYR A 10 -12.11 11.16 -3.68
N LYS A 11 -11.55 10.49 -4.70
CA LYS A 11 -10.13 10.55 -5.04
C LYS A 11 -9.60 11.99 -5.07
N GLU A 12 -8.46 12.19 -4.43
CA GLU A 12 -7.79 13.50 -4.31
C GLU A 12 -8.65 14.59 -3.65
N SER A 13 -9.68 14.19 -2.88
CA SER A 13 -10.61 15.11 -2.23
C SER A 13 -10.95 14.68 -0.80
N LEU A 14 -11.88 13.73 -0.61
CA LEU A 14 -12.36 13.31 0.71
C LEU A 14 -12.10 11.82 0.91
N SER A 15 -11.64 11.44 2.09
CA SER A 15 -11.60 10.05 2.53
C SER A 15 -13.02 9.46 2.62
N ALA A 16 -13.13 8.13 2.54
CA ALA A 16 -14.42 7.44 2.71
C ALA A 16 -15.09 7.77 4.07
N ALA A 17 -14.29 7.99 5.12
CA ALA A 17 -14.77 8.42 6.42
C ALA A 17 -15.37 9.82 6.41
N GLU A 18 -14.71 10.79 5.75
CA GLU A 18 -15.22 12.16 5.60
C GLU A 18 -16.50 12.20 4.74
N VAL A 19 -16.56 11.40 3.67
CA VAL A 19 -17.78 11.23 2.87
C VAL A 19 -18.91 10.68 3.74
N ALA A 20 -18.65 9.65 4.54
CA ALA A 20 -19.66 9.08 5.43
C ALA A 20 -20.17 10.09 6.46
N GLN A 21 -19.27 10.89 7.07
CA GLN A 21 -19.63 11.94 8.01
C GLN A 21 -20.47 13.05 7.36
N ALA A 22 -20.13 13.45 6.14
CA ALA A 22 -20.89 14.46 5.41
C ALA A 22 -22.32 13.99 5.07
N ILE A 23 -22.45 12.73 4.62
CA ILE A 23 -23.77 12.11 4.36
C ILE A 23 -24.57 12.00 5.66
N GLU A 24 -23.97 11.51 6.74
CA GLU A 24 -24.64 11.37 8.04
C GLU A 24 -25.15 12.72 8.54
N LYS A 25 -24.32 13.76 8.45
CA LYS A 25 -24.69 15.12 8.85
C LYS A 25 -25.93 15.61 8.11
N GLY A 26 -25.97 15.44 6.78
CA GLY A 26 -27.13 15.84 5.97
C GLY A 26 -28.40 15.03 6.31
N PHE A 27 -28.27 13.72 6.55
CA PHE A 27 -29.41 12.90 6.94
C PHE A 27 -29.96 13.26 8.33
N ARG A 28 -29.10 13.62 9.28
CA ARG A 28 -29.51 14.03 10.64
C ARG A 28 -30.34 15.31 10.67
N GLU A 29 -30.23 16.17 9.65
CA GLU A 29 -31.07 17.36 9.53
C GLU A 29 -32.56 17.01 9.30
N ILE A 30 -32.84 15.85 8.69
CA ILE A 30 -34.21 15.39 8.38
C ILE A 30 -34.65 14.24 9.31
N PHE A 31 -33.73 13.35 9.67
CA PHE A 31 -34.00 12.15 10.47
C PHE A 31 -33.07 12.10 11.71
N PRO A 32 -33.26 12.98 12.70
CA PRO A 32 -32.35 13.08 13.84
C PRO A 32 -32.30 11.81 14.71
N ASP A 33 -33.42 11.10 14.83
CA ASP A 33 -33.58 9.92 15.71
C ASP A 33 -33.27 8.59 15.01
N ALA A 34 -32.82 8.61 13.75
CA ALA A 34 -32.40 7.38 13.08
C ALA A 34 -31.09 6.85 13.69
N GLN A 35 -30.92 5.53 13.65
CA GLN A 35 -29.66 4.90 14.03
C GLN A 35 -28.75 4.85 12.81
N TYR A 36 -27.59 5.50 12.90
CA TYR A 36 -26.59 5.56 11.84
C TYR A 36 -25.47 4.56 12.09
N VAL A 37 -25.09 3.83 11.05
CA VAL A 37 -23.93 2.94 11.05
C VAL A 37 -23.06 3.29 9.86
N SER A 38 -21.93 3.95 10.12
CA SER A 38 -20.96 4.31 9.10
C SER A 38 -20.00 3.15 8.89
N VAL A 39 -19.93 2.67 7.65
CA VAL A 39 -19.07 1.56 7.22
C VAL A 39 -18.28 2.03 6.01
N PRO A 40 -17.24 2.88 6.18
CA PRO A 40 -16.37 3.27 5.08
C PRO A 40 -15.84 2.03 4.37
N VAL A 41 -16.03 1.97 3.05
CA VAL A 41 -15.55 0.85 2.24
C VAL A 41 -14.35 1.31 1.43
N ALA A 42 -13.48 0.36 1.14
CA ALA A 42 -12.37 0.53 0.24
C ALA A 42 -12.25 -0.72 -0.61
N ASP A 43 -11.79 -0.55 -1.86
CA ASP A 43 -11.69 -1.64 -2.82
C ASP A 43 -10.24 -2.09 -3.08
N GLY A 44 -9.34 -1.79 -2.14
CA GLY A 44 -7.91 -2.02 -2.27
C GLY A 44 -7.11 -0.80 -2.73
N GLY A 45 -7.78 0.35 -2.92
CA GLY A 45 -7.15 1.65 -3.06
C GLY A 45 -6.92 2.35 -1.71
N GLU A 46 -6.91 3.68 -1.74
CA GLU A 46 -6.80 4.57 -0.57
C GLU A 46 -7.91 4.29 0.46
N GLY A 47 -7.54 4.20 1.74
CA GLY A 47 -8.50 3.99 2.84
C GLY A 47 -8.73 2.52 3.20
N THR A 48 -8.06 1.59 2.51
CA THR A 48 -8.17 0.15 2.77
C THR A 48 -7.51 -0.22 4.09
N VAL A 49 -6.35 0.36 4.40
CA VAL A 49 -5.64 0.09 5.66
C VAL A 49 -6.51 0.48 6.86
N GLU A 50 -7.08 1.68 6.86
CA GLU A 50 -7.92 2.21 7.92
C GLU A 50 -9.18 1.37 8.10
N ALA A 51 -9.85 1.02 7.00
CA ALA A 51 -11.05 0.18 7.03
C ALA A 51 -10.76 -1.21 7.62
N MET A 52 -9.63 -1.82 7.23
CA MET A 52 -9.25 -3.14 7.72
C MET A 52 -8.79 -3.12 9.18
N ILE A 53 -8.07 -2.07 9.61
CA ILE A 53 -7.72 -1.85 11.02
C ILE A 53 -8.99 -1.76 11.86
N ALA A 54 -9.95 -0.92 11.45
CA ALA A 54 -11.21 -0.75 12.16
C ALA A 54 -12.01 -2.06 12.23
N ALA A 55 -12.13 -2.78 11.11
CA ALA A 55 -12.88 -4.03 11.02
C ALA A 55 -12.28 -5.17 11.85
N THR A 56 -10.96 -5.16 12.05
CA THR A 56 -10.23 -6.23 12.76
C THR A 56 -9.77 -5.85 14.16
N GLN A 57 -10.19 -4.68 14.67
CA GLN A 57 -9.73 -4.10 15.94
C GLN A 57 -8.18 -4.06 16.00
N GLY A 58 -7.59 -3.76 14.86
CA GLY A 58 -6.16 -3.72 14.64
C GLY A 58 -5.51 -2.44 15.14
N ALA A 59 -4.26 -2.25 14.74
CA ALA A 59 -3.51 -1.04 15.02
C ALA A 59 -2.75 -0.56 13.79
N GLU A 60 -2.68 0.76 13.65
CA GLU A 60 -1.78 1.40 12.71
C GLU A 60 -0.32 1.26 13.18
N ARG A 61 0.58 1.19 12.21
CA ARG A 61 2.02 1.13 12.34
C ARG A 61 2.62 2.10 11.33
N ALA A 62 3.80 2.63 11.62
CA ALA A 62 4.52 3.51 10.71
C ALA A 62 5.98 3.08 10.61
N ALA A 63 6.56 3.20 9.41
CA ALA A 63 7.95 2.90 9.14
C ALA A 63 8.58 3.95 8.21
N TRP A 64 9.87 4.22 8.40
CA TRP A 64 10.66 5.02 7.48
C TRP A 64 11.18 4.15 6.34
N VAL A 65 10.62 4.33 5.16
CA VAL A 65 10.91 3.50 3.98
C VAL A 65 11.40 4.35 2.82
N THR A 66 11.99 3.69 1.83
CA THR A 66 12.51 4.31 0.62
C THR A 66 11.34 4.74 -0.28
N GLY A 67 11.15 6.05 -0.40
CA GLY A 67 10.14 6.67 -1.25
C GLY A 67 10.39 6.45 -2.74
N PRO A 68 9.43 6.83 -3.61
CA PRO A 68 9.52 6.57 -5.03
C PRO A 68 10.72 7.23 -5.71
N LEU A 69 11.24 8.35 -5.19
CA LEU A 69 12.44 9.02 -5.72
C LEU A 69 13.74 8.65 -4.97
N GLY A 70 13.71 7.61 -4.13
CA GLY A 70 14.86 7.14 -3.34
C GLY A 70 15.05 7.85 -1.99
N GLU A 71 14.40 8.99 -1.77
CA GLU A 71 14.38 9.71 -0.48
C GLU A 71 13.55 8.96 0.57
N LYS A 72 13.87 9.08 1.86
CA LYS A 72 13.09 8.43 2.92
C LYS A 72 11.74 9.11 3.13
N VAL A 73 10.68 8.32 3.19
CA VAL A 73 9.31 8.74 3.51
C VAL A 73 8.80 7.97 4.72
N LYS A 74 7.93 8.60 5.51
CA LYS A 74 7.21 7.91 6.59
C LYS A 74 5.93 7.32 6.01
N ALA A 75 5.88 5.99 5.91
CA ALA A 75 4.73 5.26 5.39
C ALA A 75 3.96 4.58 6.53
N CYS A 76 2.63 4.64 6.45
CA CYS A 76 1.73 3.96 7.38
C CYS A 76 1.25 2.62 6.80
N TRP A 77 0.99 1.66 7.68
CA TRP A 77 0.44 0.33 7.37
C TRP A 77 -0.33 -0.20 8.59
N GLY A 78 -1.09 -1.27 8.42
CA GLY A 78 -1.96 -1.81 9.47
C GLY A 78 -1.61 -3.23 9.88
N MET A 79 -1.87 -3.57 11.14
CA MET A 79 -1.85 -4.94 11.66
C MET A 79 -3.22 -5.28 12.23
N SER A 80 -3.75 -6.48 11.95
CA SER A 80 -4.99 -6.98 12.55
C SER A 80 -4.90 -7.13 14.07
N GLY A 81 -6.04 -7.09 14.76
CA GLY A 81 -6.09 -7.19 16.23
C GLY A 81 -5.55 -8.52 16.78
N ASP A 82 -5.58 -9.59 15.98
CA ASP A 82 -5.00 -10.89 16.30
C ASP A 82 -3.50 -11.00 15.95
N GLY A 83 -2.91 -9.95 15.34
CA GLY A 83 -1.48 -9.89 15.00
C GLY A 83 -1.04 -10.74 13.81
N HIS A 84 -1.96 -11.38 13.08
CA HIS A 84 -1.60 -12.32 12.00
C HIS A 84 -1.65 -11.74 10.60
N THR A 85 -2.36 -10.63 10.37
CA THR A 85 -2.58 -10.07 9.04
C THR A 85 -2.12 -8.63 8.98
N ALA A 86 -1.21 -8.34 8.06
CA ALA A 86 -0.84 -6.97 7.74
C ALA A 86 -1.66 -6.44 6.55
N PHE A 87 -2.00 -5.16 6.63
CA PHE A 87 -2.67 -4.39 5.59
C PHE A 87 -1.68 -3.34 5.08
N ILE A 88 -1.36 -3.38 3.79
CA ILE A 88 -0.38 -2.49 3.17
C ILE A 88 -1.04 -1.81 1.98
N GLU A 89 -0.89 -0.49 1.87
CA GLU A 89 -1.13 0.24 0.64
C GLU A 89 0.22 0.63 0.04
N MET A 90 0.50 0.20 -1.19
CA MET A 90 1.78 0.54 -1.82
C MET A 90 1.96 2.05 -1.95
N ALA A 91 0.86 2.79 -2.10
CA ALA A 91 0.86 4.23 -2.30
C ALA A 91 1.50 4.98 -1.12
N ALA A 92 1.42 4.41 0.09
CA ALA A 92 2.05 4.98 1.28
C ALA A 92 3.59 5.04 1.18
N ALA A 93 4.21 4.13 0.42
CA ALA A 93 5.66 4.07 0.23
C ALA A 93 6.11 4.45 -1.19
N SER A 94 5.30 4.15 -2.19
CA SER A 94 5.65 4.19 -3.62
C SER A 94 4.56 4.88 -4.46
N GLY A 95 3.73 5.73 -3.84
CA GLY A 95 2.56 6.36 -4.46
C GLY A 95 2.83 7.66 -5.20
N LEU A 96 1.92 7.98 -6.13
CA LEU A 96 1.96 9.16 -6.98
C LEU A 96 1.84 10.47 -6.20
N ALA A 97 1.14 10.46 -5.07
CA ALA A 97 1.01 11.61 -4.17
C ALA A 97 2.34 12.02 -3.50
N LEU A 98 3.30 11.09 -3.41
CA LEU A 98 4.64 11.35 -2.86
C LEU A 98 5.59 12.01 -3.88
N VAL A 99 5.16 12.17 -5.13
CA VAL A 99 5.97 12.70 -6.22
C VAL A 99 5.35 14.00 -6.73
N PRO A 100 6.01 15.16 -6.50
CA PRO A 100 5.58 16.43 -7.08
C PRO A 100 5.40 16.32 -8.60
N PRO A 101 4.37 16.95 -9.19
CA PRO A 101 4.07 16.83 -10.63
C PRO A 101 5.29 16.99 -11.55
N GLU A 102 6.15 17.97 -11.25
CA GLU A 102 7.37 18.30 -11.99
C GLU A 102 8.50 17.26 -11.86
N ARG A 103 8.43 16.37 -10.87
CA ARG A 103 9.40 15.29 -10.63
C ARG A 103 8.89 13.91 -11.07
N ARG A 104 7.69 13.83 -11.67
CA ARG A 104 7.09 12.57 -12.12
C ARG A 104 7.84 12.01 -13.32
N ASN A 105 8.68 11.01 -13.08
CA ASN A 105 9.39 10.27 -14.12
C ASN A 105 9.39 8.76 -13.82
N PRO A 106 8.63 7.95 -14.57
CA PRO A 106 8.51 6.51 -14.33
C PRO A 106 9.81 5.73 -14.58
N LEU A 107 10.80 6.33 -15.25
CA LEU A 107 12.10 5.70 -15.49
C LEU A 107 12.97 5.65 -14.24
N ILE A 108 12.74 6.53 -13.26
CA ILE A 108 13.55 6.63 -12.04
C ILE A 108 12.81 6.19 -10.77
N THR A 109 11.48 6.08 -10.82
CA THR A 109 10.67 5.80 -9.62
C THR A 109 10.74 4.35 -9.19
N THR A 110 11.06 4.10 -7.91
CA THR A 110 11.26 2.75 -7.35
C THR A 110 10.15 2.27 -6.42
N SER A 111 9.85 0.98 -6.48
CA SER A 111 8.94 0.27 -5.57
C SER A 111 9.62 -0.24 -4.29
N ARG A 112 10.90 0.09 -4.04
CA ARG A 112 11.69 -0.43 -2.92
C ARG A 112 11.01 -0.28 -1.55
N GLY A 113 10.42 0.88 -1.26
CA GLY A 113 9.73 1.10 0.01
C GLY A 113 8.55 0.17 0.25
N THR A 114 7.88 -0.30 -0.81
CA THR A 114 6.81 -1.30 -0.69
C THR A 114 7.37 -2.63 -0.18
N GLY A 115 8.53 -3.06 -0.70
CA GLY A 115 9.22 -4.26 -0.20
C GLY A 115 9.70 -4.10 1.24
N GLU A 116 10.16 -2.91 1.62
CA GLU A 116 10.52 -2.59 3.01
C GLU A 116 9.31 -2.67 3.97
N LEU A 117 8.11 -2.23 3.56
CA LEU A 117 6.89 -2.41 4.35
C LEU A 117 6.52 -3.89 4.51
N ILE A 118 6.69 -4.69 3.46
CA ILE A 118 6.46 -6.14 3.53
C ILE A 118 7.42 -6.77 4.56
N LEU A 119 8.71 -6.39 4.55
CA LEU A 119 9.67 -6.86 5.56
C LEU A 119 9.27 -6.46 6.97
N GLN A 120 8.85 -5.21 7.19
CA GLN A 120 8.38 -4.74 8.50
C GLN A 120 7.15 -5.51 8.99
N ALA A 121 6.21 -5.83 8.10
CA ALA A 121 5.07 -6.67 8.42
C ALA A 121 5.50 -8.09 8.84
N LEU A 122 6.45 -8.68 8.12
CA LEU A 122 7.00 -10.00 8.43
C LEU A 122 7.77 -10.02 9.77
N GLU A 123 8.55 -8.97 10.05
CA GLU A 123 9.23 -8.77 11.35
C GLU A 123 8.23 -8.65 12.49
N SER A 124 7.07 -8.05 12.22
CA SER A 124 5.97 -7.93 13.17
C SER A 124 5.15 -9.21 13.33
N GLY A 125 5.54 -10.31 12.68
CA GLY A 125 4.90 -11.62 12.81
C GLY A 125 3.72 -11.89 11.87
N ALA A 126 3.49 -11.02 10.88
CA ALA A 126 2.43 -11.22 9.89
C ALA A 126 2.60 -12.56 9.15
N ARG A 127 1.50 -13.31 9.06
CA ARG A 127 1.38 -14.56 8.29
C ARG A 127 0.51 -14.42 7.05
N ASN A 128 -0.27 -13.34 7.01
CA ASN A 128 -1.06 -12.92 5.86
C ASN A 128 -0.73 -11.47 5.54
N ILE A 129 -0.62 -11.13 4.26
CA ILE A 129 -0.51 -9.75 3.80
C ILE A 129 -1.63 -9.49 2.80
N ILE A 130 -2.42 -8.46 3.07
CA ILE A 130 -3.34 -7.86 2.10
C ILE A 130 -2.69 -6.58 1.61
N ILE A 131 -2.39 -6.53 0.32
CA ILE A 131 -1.74 -5.38 -0.31
C ILE A 131 -2.64 -4.74 -1.35
N GLY A 132 -2.93 -3.45 -1.17
CA GLY A 132 -3.53 -2.58 -2.18
C GLY A 132 -2.44 -1.97 -3.05
N ILE A 133 -2.54 -2.15 -4.38
CA ILE A 133 -1.49 -1.68 -5.31
C ILE A 133 -1.90 -0.48 -6.17
N GLY A 134 -3.04 0.15 -5.86
CA GLY A 134 -3.50 1.36 -6.55
C GLY A 134 -2.63 2.59 -6.24
N GLY A 135 -2.69 3.59 -7.12
CA GLY A 135 -2.07 4.91 -6.88
C GLY A 135 -0.54 4.95 -6.97
N SER A 136 0.10 4.01 -7.66
CA SER A 136 1.55 3.90 -7.77
C SER A 136 2.21 5.05 -8.57
N ALA A 137 3.40 5.49 -8.16
CA ALA A 137 4.29 6.36 -8.94
C ALA A 137 5.24 5.58 -9.88
N THR A 138 5.27 4.26 -9.74
CA THR A 138 6.35 3.40 -10.23
C THR A 138 5.95 2.64 -11.49
N ASN A 139 6.90 2.50 -12.42
CA ASN A 139 6.80 1.60 -13.58
C ASN A 139 8.03 0.68 -13.67
N ASP A 140 8.54 0.24 -12.51
CA ASP A 140 9.74 -0.58 -12.38
C ASP A 140 9.44 -2.09 -12.35
N GLY A 141 8.22 -2.50 -12.69
CA GLY A 141 7.80 -3.90 -12.67
C GLY A 141 7.89 -4.58 -11.30
N GLY A 142 7.98 -3.82 -10.21
CA GLY A 142 8.21 -4.37 -8.87
C GLY A 142 9.67 -4.75 -8.59
N ALA A 143 10.62 -4.36 -9.45
CA ALA A 143 12.04 -4.69 -9.28
C ALA A 143 12.58 -4.17 -7.95
N GLY A 144 12.30 -2.91 -7.60
CA GLY A 144 12.74 -2.34 -6.32
C GLY A 144 12.16 -3.10 -5.12
N MET A 145 10.88 -3.46 -5.17
CA MET A 145 10.22 -4.28 -4.14
C MET A 145 10.91 -5.63 -3.97
N MET A 146 11.19 -6.34 -5.07
CA MET A 146 11.87 -7.64 -5.02
C MET A 146 13.31 -7.54 -4.53
N GLN A 147 14.04 -6.48 -4.93
CA GLN A 147 15.38 -6.19 -4.43
C GLN A 147 15.38 -5.95 -2.91
N ALA A 148 14.39 -5.21 -2.38
CA ALA A 148 14.23 -5.05 -0.93
C ALA A 148 14.00 -6.39 -0.23
N LEU A 149 13.25 -7.29 -0.86
CA LEU A 149 12.92 -8.62 -0.32
C LEU A 149 14.05 -9.66 -0.46
N GLY A 150 15.22 -9.28 -0.99
CA GLY A 150 16.41 -10.13 -1.09
C GLY A 150 16.67 -10.73 -2.47
N ALA A 151 15.86 -10.42 -3.49
CA ALA A 151 16.19 -10.82 -4.86
C ALA A 151 17.36 -9.98 -5.40
N LYS A 152 18.27 -10.62 -6.14
CA LYS A 152 19.35 -9.93 -6.85
C LYS A 152 18.97 -9.85 -8.33
N LEU A 153 18.83 -8.62 -8.82
CA LEU A 153 18.48 -8.32 -10.21
C LEU A 153 19.71 -7.66 -10.82
N ARG A 154 20.39 -8.36 -11.72
CA ARG A 154 21.73 -7.97 -12.20
C ARG A 154 21.78 -7.67 -13.69
N ASP A 155 22.71 -6.82 -14.06
CA ASP A 155 23.07 -6.54 -15.45
C ASP A 155 24.00 -7.61 -16.05
N ALA A 156 24.37 -7.45 -17.32
CA ALA A 156 25.27 -8.36 -18.02
C ALA A 156 26.69 -8.44 -17.42
N ASN A 157 27.07 -7.47 -16.58
CA ASN A 157 28.35 -7.43 -15.88
C ASN A 157 28.26 -8.05 -14.47
N GLY A 158 27.08 -8.50 -14.04
CA GLY A 158 26.84 -9.06 -12.72
C GLY A 158 26.63 -8.02 -11.61
N ALA A 159 26.48 -6.74 -11.94
CA ALA A 159 26.17 -5.68 -11.00
C ALA A 159 24.65 -5.55 -10.80
N ASP A 160 24.20 -5.20 -9.59
CA ASP A 160 22.76 -4.96 -9.36
C ASP A 160 22.26 -3.78 -10.20
N ILE A 161 21.08 -3.94 -10.81
CA ILE A 161 20.44 -2.86 -11.56
C ILE A 161 20.03 -1.72 -10.62
N GLY A 162 20.08 -0.50 -11.16
CA GLY A 162 19.64 0.70 -10.45
C GLY A 162 18.12 0.76 -10.25
N TYR A 163 17.66 1.88 -9.66
CA TYR A 163 16.24 2.15 -9.46
C TYR A 163 15.50 2.46 -10.75
N GLY A 164 14.18 2.24 -10.70
CA GLY A 164 13.22 2.69 -11.71
C GLY A 164 13.13 1.80 -12.95
N GLY A 165 12.06 2.01 -13.72
CA GLY A 165 11.82 1.26 -14.95
C GLY A 165 12.89 1.46 -16.02
N GLY A 166 13.63 2.58 -15.94
CA GLY A 166 14.75 2.87 -16.82
C GLY A 166 15.91 1.91 -16.66
N SER A 167 16.08 1.27 -15.51
CA SER A 167 17.17 0.30 -15.28
C SER A 167 16.84 -1.11 -15.78
N LEU A 168 15.55 -1.40 -16.05
CA LEU A 168 15.10 -2.74 -16.42
C LEU A 168 15.65 -3.23 -17.77
N HIS A 169 15.97 -2.32 -18.70
CA HIS A 169 16.52 -2.71 -20.01
C HIS A 169 17.91 -3.36 -19.89
N CYS A 170 18.63 -3.13 -18.78
CA CYS A 170 19.92 -3.75 -18.50
C CYS A 170 19.80 -5.13 -17.84
N LEU A 171 18.61 -5.51 -17.35
CA LEU A 171 18.41 -6.73 -16.58
C LEU A 171 18.76 -7.97 -17.42
N SER A 172 19.70 -8.77 -16.91
CA SER A 172 20.22 -9.96 -17.58
C SER A 172 20.09 -11.23 -16.73
N ASP A 173 20.09 -11.10 -15.40
CA ASP A 173 19.99 -12.24 -14.46
C ASP A 173 19.09 -11.91 -13.26
N ILE A 174 18.29 -12.89 -12.82
CA ILE A 174 17.42 -12.80 -11.65
C ILE A 174 17.74 -13.96 -10.72
N ASP A 175 18.30 -13.66 -9.55
CA ASP A 175 18.61 -14.62 -8.50
C ASP A 175 17.68 -14.39 -7.29
N ILE A 176 16.88 -15.41 -6.97
CA ILE A 176 15.92 -15.41 -5.85
C ILE A 176 16.35 -16.33 -4.70
N SER A 177 17.60 -16.81 -4.70
CA SER A 177 18.11 -17.72 -3.66
C SER A 177 18.16 -17.08 -2.27
N GLU A 178 18.38 -15.77 -2.21
CA GLU A 178 18.44 -14.97 -0.98
C GLU A 178 17.12 -14.24 -0.65
N LEU A 179 16.04 -14.55 -1.39
CA LEU A 179 14.73 -14.02 -1.08
C LEU A 179 14.31 -14.41 0.35
N ASP A 180 13.69 -13.47 1.08
CA ASP A 180 13.30 -13.70 2.48
C ASP A 180 12.54 -15.04 2.61
N PRO A 181 13.03 -15.98 3.43
CA PRO A 181 12.46 -17.33 3.47
C PRO A 181 11.01 -17.35 3.98
N ARG A 182 10.59 -16.32 4.72
CA ARG A 182 9.22 -16.21 5.26
C ARG A 182 8.19 -16.04 4.16
N LEU A 183 8.56 -15.50 2.99
CA LEU A 183 7.64 -15.33 1.86
C LEU A 183 7.12 -16.68 1.34
N LYS A 184 7.88 -17.78 1.50
CA LYS A 184 7.46 -19.13 1.05
C LYS A 184 6.22 -19.65 1.77
N THR A 185 6.03 -19.24 3.02
CA THR A 185 4.90 -19.67 3.86
C THR A 185 3.82 -18.60 3.99
N LEU A 186 4.08 -17.40 3.46
CA LEU A 186 3.19 -16.26 3.62
C LEU A 186 2.00 -16.36 2.67
N ARG A 187 0.81 -16.06 3.18
CA ARG A 187 -0.38 -15.93 2.34
C ARG A 187 -0.50 -14.48 1.85
N TYR A 188 -0.52 -14.29 0.54
CA TYR A 188 -0.69 -12.98 -0.08
C TYR A 188 -2.05 -12.84 -0.73
N SER A 189 -2.70 -11.71 -0.48
CA SER A 189 -3.84 -11.25 -1.27
C SER A 189 -3.52 -9.89 -1.85
N CYS A 190 -3.35 -9.82 -3.16
CA CYS A 190 -3.19 -8.55 -3.87
C CYS A 190 -4.57 -8.06 -4.33
N ARG A 191 -4.90 -6.81 -4.02
CA ARG A 191 -6.10 -6.14 -4.52
C ARG A 191 -5.69 -5.23 -5.68
N LEU A 192 -6.12 -5.62 -6.88
CA LEU A 192 -5.94 -4.88 -8.12
C LEU A 192 -7.21 -4.12 -8.46
N ARG A 193 -7.11 -2.78 -8.56
CA ARG A 193 -8.12 -1.94 -9.20
C ARG A 193 -7.58 -1.52 -10.56
N CYS A 194 -7.95 -2.26 -11.60
CA CYS A 194 -7.76 -1.81 -12.98
C CYS A 194 -8.86 -0.78 -13.29
N PHE A 195 -8.49 0.45 -13.62
CA PHE A 195 -9.37 1.43 -14.25
C PHE A 195 -9.31 1.25 -15.77
#